data_AF-A0A495L5I6-F1
#
_entry.id   AF-A0A495L5I6-F1
#
_cell.length_a   1.000
_cell.length_b   1.000
_cell.length_c   1.000
_cell.angle_alpha   90.00
_cell.angle_beta   90.00
_cell.angle_gamma   90.00
#
_symmetry.space_group_name_H-M   'P 1'
#
loop_
_entity.id
_entity.type
_entity.pdbx_description
1 polymer ?
#
loop_
_entity_poly.entity_id
_entity_poly.type
_entity_poly.pdbx_seq_one_letter_code
_entity_poly.pdbx_strand_id
1 'polypeptide(L)'
;MSDRPSAPDGGRNTRHPTGIRVVIAIVALLALVLGPAGYLMGVRADTPTGSGAEWVTLAFGAAIGLPLLAAAVATVAGDRRAALWSLALLAWPIVFVAVIHLAGLAG
;
A
#
# COMPACT_ATOMS: atom_id res chain seq x y z
N MET A 1 24.21 8.58 -49.25
CA MET A 1 23.33 7.56 -48.63
C MET A 1 23.89 7.31 -47.24
N SER A 2 23.18 7.69 -46.17
CA SER A 2 23.68 7.55 -44.79
C SER A 2 22.95 6.39 -44.14
N ASP A 3 23.65 5.28 -43.96
CA ASP A 3 23.19 4.13 -43.19
C ASP A 3 23.19 4.51 -41.71
N ARG A 4 22.00 4.87 -41.19
CA ARG A 4 21.79 4.90 -39.74
C ARG A 4 21.37 3.50 -39.28
N PRO A 5 22.03 2.93 -38.26
CA PRO A 5 21.56 1.68 -37.65
C PRO A 5 20.17 1.90 -37.07
N SER A 6 19.20 1.09 -37.49
CA SER A 6 17.92 0.97 -36.81
C SER A 6 18.19 0.61 -35.35
N ALA A 7 17.77 1.47 -34.42
CA ALA A 7 17.85 1.20 -33.00
C ALA A 7 17.19 -0.17 -32.71
N PRO A 8 17.74 -0.98 -31.79
CA PRO A 8 17.18 -2.29 -31.50
C PRO A 8 15.74 -2.09 -31.05
N ASP A 9 14.83 -2.77 -31.74
CA ASP A 9 13.41 -2.83 -31.40
C ASP A 9 13.29 -2.99 -29.89
N GLY A 10 12.75 -1.94 -29.26
CA GLY A 10 12.58 -1.83 -27.83
C GLY A 10 11.99 -3.12 -27.31
N GLY A 11 12.78 -3.82 -26.49
CA GLY A 11 12.46 -5.13 -25.94
C GLY A 11 11.00 -5.14 -25.52
N ARG A 12 10.22 -5.98 -26.20
CA ARG A 12 8.79 -6.15 -25.99
C ARG A 12 8.60 -6.48 -24.52
N ASN A 13 8.28 -5.46 -23.72
CA ASN A 13 8.10 -5.56 -22.29
C ASN A 13 6.94 -6.54 -22.08
N THR A 14 7.24 -7.79 -21.71
CA THR A 14 6.25 -8.84 -21.40
C THR A 14 5.50 -8.57 -20.09
N ARG A 15 5.59 -7.34 -19.55
CA ARG A 15 4.74 -6.86 -18.46
C ARG A 15 3.31 -6.81 -18.96
N HIS A 16 2.57 -7.87 -18.69
CA HIS A 16 1.13 -7.90 -18.90
C HIS A 16 0.51 -6.80 -18.02
N PRO A 17 -0.01 -5.71 -18.61
CA PRO A 17 -0.46 -4.54 -17.84
C PRO A 17 -1.55 -4.89 -16.81
N THR A 18 -2.34 -5.95 -17.09
CA THR A 18 -3.31 -6.49 -16.13
C THR A 18 -2.66 -7.07 -14.88
N GLY A 19 -1.54 -7.80 -14.98
CA GLY A 19 -0.91 -8.43 -13.82
C GLY A 19 -0.42 -7.40 -12.81
N ILE A 20 0.16 -6.31 -13.30
CA ILE A 20 0.60 -5.19 -12.44
C ILE A 20 -0.58 -4.53 -11.73
N ARG A 21 -1.68 -4.28 -12.45
CA ARG A 21 -2.89 -3.70 -11.86
C ARG A 21 -3.49 -4.59 -10.78
N VAL A 22 -3.49 -5.90 -10.99
CA VAL A 22 -3.94 -6.88 -9.98
C VAL A 22 -3.05 -6.82 -8.74
N VAL A 23 -1.72 -6.80 -8.91
CA VAL A 23 -0.79 -6.67 -7.78
C VAL A 23 -1.03 -5.37 -7.01
N ILE A 24 -1.13 -4.22 -7.70
CA ILE A 24 -1.42 -2.93 -7.08
C ILE A 24 -2.74 -2.98 -6.30
N ALA A 25 -3.78 -3.59 -6.88
CA ALA A 25 -5.07 -3.73 -6.21
C ALA A 25 -4.97 -4.60 -4.95
N ILE A 26 -4.27 -5.74 -5.01
CA ILE A 26 -4.07 -6.61 -3.84
C ILE A 26 -3.30 -5.86 -2.74
N VAL A 27 -2.21 -5.17 -3.09
CA VAL A 27 -1.41 -4.42 -2.13
C VAL A 27 -2.24 -3.29 -1.49
N ALA A 28 -3.05 -2.59 -2.28
CA ALA A 28 -3.97 -1.57 -1.78
C ALA A 28 -5.03 -2.15 -0.83
N LEU A 29 -5.60 -3.31 -1.15
CA LEU A 29 -6.56 -4.00 -0.29
C LEU A 29 -5.93 -4.44 1.03
N LEU A 30 -4.71 -4.98 0.99
CA LEU A 30 -3.96 -5.34 2.20
C LEU A 30 -3.70 -4.11 3.07
N ALA A 31 -3.34 -2.96 2.48
CA ALA A 31 -3.18 -1.70 3.22
C ALA A 31 -4.48 -1.28 3.93
N LEU A 32 -5.62 -1.45 3.26
CA LEU A 32 -6.93 -1.10 3.80
C LEU A 32 -7.34 -1.99 4.98
N VAL A 33 -6.95 -3.26 4.99
CA VAL A 33 -7.37 -4.24 6.01
C VAL A 33 -6.38 -4.36 7.16
N LEU A 34 -5.08 -4.50 6.88
CA LEU A 34 -4.07 -4.79 7.89
C LEU A 34 -3.85 -3.63 8.86
N GLY A 35 -3.97 -2.38 8.38
CA GLY A 35 -3.86 -1.18 9.22
C GLY A 35 -4.92 -1.16 10.33
N PRO A 36 -6.23 -1.09 9.99
CA PRO A 36 -7.29 -1.09 10.99
C PRO A 36 -7.28 -2.33 11.89
N ALA A 37 -7.05 -3.52 11.32
CA ALA A 37 -7.05 -4.76 12.09
C ALA A 37 -5.90 -4.80 13.12
N GLY A 38 -4.67 -4.49 12.69
CA GLY A 38 -3.52 -4.44 13.59
C GLY A 38 -3.67 -3.33 14.63
N TYR A 39 -4.22 -2.18 14.27
CA TYR A 39 -4.44 -1.09 15.21
C TYR A 39 -5.47 -1.48 16.28
N LEU A 40 -6.57 -2.12 15.88
CA LEU A 40 -7.59 -2.61 16.80
C LEU A 40 -7.06 -3.69 17.75
N MET A 41 -6.22 -4.60 17.25
CA MET A 41 -5.51 -5.58 18.07
C MET A 41 -4.57 -4.90 19.06
N GLY A 42 -3.87 -3.84 18.63
CA GLY A 42 -2.94 -3.09 19.46
C GLY A 42 -3.62 -2.34 20.61
N VAL A 43 -4.76 -1.68 20.35
CA VAL A 43 -5.51 -0.97 21.40
C VAL A 43 -6.25 -1.90 22.36
N ARG A 44 -6.59 -3.12 21.92
CA ARG A 44 -7.25 -4.14 22.75
C ARG A 44 -6.27 -5.07 23.48
N ALA A 45 -4.98 -4.99 23.19
CA ALA A 45 -3.99 -5.83 23.82
C ALA A 45 -3.90 -5.47 25.31
N ASP A 46 -4.30 -6.39 26.18
CA ASP A 46 -4.13 -6.25 27.63
C ASP A 46 -2.63 -6.10 27.97
N THR A 47 -2.35 -5.19 28.90
CA THR A 47 -1.03 -4.64 29.19
C THR A 47 0.02 -5.52 29.93
N PRO A 48 -0.11 -6.84 30.23
CA PRO A 48 1.00 -7.53 30.90
C PRO A 48 2.22 -7.84 30.02
N THR A 49 2.08 -7.98 28.69
CA THR A 49 3.14 -8.56 27.84
C THR A 49 3.75 -7.62 26.78
N GLY A 50 3.32 -6.37 26.68
CA GLY A 50 3.90 -5.38 25.74
C GLY A 50 3.58 -5.59 24.26
N SER A 51 2.75 -6.57 23.89
CA SER A 51 2.43 -6.90 22.48
C SER A 51 1.60 -5.83 21.76
N GLY A 52 0.94 -4.93 22.48
CA GLY A 52 0.15 -3.84 21.89
C GLY A 52 0.98 -2.92 20.99
N ALA A 53 2.21 -2.59 21.41
CA ALA A 53 3.11 -1.74 20.62
C ALA A 53 3.56 -2.42 19.31
N GLU A 54 3.75 -3.74 19.33
CA GLU A 54 4.10 -4.53 18.14
C GLU A 54 2.96 -4.48 17.12
N TRP A 55 1.72 -4.71 17.57
CA TRP A 55 0.53 -4.64 16.72
C TRP A 55 0.32 -3.26 16.11
N VAL A 56 0.49 -2.19 16.90
CA VAL A 56 0.41 -0.81 16.40
C VAL A 56 1.52 -0.55 15.36
N THR A 57 2.73 -1.01 15.61
CA THR A 57 3.86 -0.83 14.68
C THR A 57 3.60 -1.55 13.35
N LEU A 58 3.14 -2.80 13.40
CA LEU A 58 2.78 -3.59 12.21
C LEU A 58 1.62 -2.93 11.44
N ALA A 59 0.63 -2.40 12.15
CA ALA A 59 -0.51 -1.71 11.56
C ALA A 59 -0.07 -0.48 10.74
N PHE A 60 0.72 0.41 11.33
CA PHE A 60 1.23 1.60 10.65
C PHE A 60 2.23 1.24 9.54
N GLY A 61 3.09 0.24 9.77
CA GLY A 61 3.99 -0.29 8.75
C GLY A 61 3.25 -0.79 7.51
N ALA A 62 2.16 -1.54 7.69
CA ALA A 62 1.32 -2.00 6.59
C ALA A 62 0.57 -0.84 5.93
N ALA A 63 -0.07 0.04 6.72
CA ALA A 63 -0.90 1.12 6.20
C ALA A 63 -0.13 2.24 5.50
N ILE A 64 1.18 2.37 5.74
CA ILE A 64 2.05 3.35 5.06
C ILE A 64 2.93 2.65 4.01
N GLY A 65 3.54 1.52 4.37
CA GLY A 65 4.49 0.81 3.52
C GLY A 65 3.85 0.20 2.27
N LEU A 66 2.66 -0.41 2.39
CA LEU A 66 1.98 -1.02 1.25
C LEU A 66 1.52 0.03 0.22
N PRO A 67 0.92 1.17 0.59
CA PRO A 67 0.65 2.26 -0.35
C PRO A 67 1.90 2.78 -1.08
N LEU A 68 3.02 2.96 -0.37
CA LEU A 68 4.28 3.39 -0.99
C LEU A 68 4.82 2.34 -1.97
N LEU A 69 4.76 1.06 -1.60
CA LEU A 69 5.13 -0.04 -2.49
C LEU A 69 4.26 -0.07 -3.75
N ALA A 70 2.93 0.05 -3.59
CA ALA A 70 1.99 0.11 -4.70
C ALA A 70 2.28 1.30 -5.63
N ALA A 71 2.55 2.48 -5.06
CA ALA A 71 2.91 3.67 -5.82
C ALA A 71 4.22 3.45 -6.61
N ALA A 72 5.25 2.88 -6.00
CA ALA A 72 6.53 2.58 -6.65
C ALA A 72 6.37 1.56 -7.80
N VAL A 73 5.57 0.51 -7.61
CA VAL A 73 5.27 -0.45 -8.68
C VAL A 73 4.52 0.21 -9.83
N ALA A 74 3.54 1.08 -9.51
CA ALA A 74 2.77 1.81 -10.50
C ALA A 74 3.61 2.79 -11.32
N THR A 75 4.57 3.50 -10.71
CA THR A 75 5.49 4.40 -11.43
C THR A 75 6.41 3.63 -12.36
N VAL A 76 6.96 2.49 -11.92
CA VAL A 76 7.78 1.60 -12.77
C VAL A 76 6.98 1.05 -13.94
N ALA A 77 5.66 0.91 -13.80
CA ALA A 77 4.75 0.48 -14.85
C ALA A 77 4.22 1.60 -15.76
N GLY A 78 4.55 2.86 -15.48
CA GLY A 78 4.05 4.02 -16.23
C GLY A 78 2.57 4.38 -15.96
N ASP A 79 1.94 3.81 -14.93
CA ASP A 79 0.54 4.12 -14.57
C ASP A 79 0.49 5.22 -13.51
N ARG A 80 0.55 6.48 -13.99
CA ARG A 80 0.53 7.67 -13.12
C ARG A 80 -0.74 7.74 -12.27
N ARG A 81 -1.88 7.30 -12.81
CA ARG A 81 -3.16 7.35 -12.10
C ARG A 81 -3.14 6.37 -10.92
N ALA A 82 -2.71 5.12 -11.15
CA ALA A 82 -2.59 4.13 -10.08
C ALA A 82 -1.57 4.57 -9.00
N ALA A 83 -0.49 5.23 -9.38
CA ALA A 83 0.48 5.78 -8.43
C ALA A 83 -0.16 6.86 -7.52
N LEU A 84 -0.89 7.81 -8.10
CA LEU A 84 -1.59 8.85 -7.32
C LEU A 84 -2.66 8.27 -6.39
N TRP A 85 -3.44 7.29 -6.86
CA TRP A 85 -4.41 6.61 -6.00
C TRP A 85 -3.75 5.85 -4.86
N SER A 86 -2.61 5.21 -5.12
CA SER A 86 -1.84 4.55 -4.07
C SER A 86 -1.34 5.57 -3.04
N LEU A 87 -0.84 6.74 -3.46
CA LEU A 87 -0.44 7.80 -2.54
C LEU A 87 -1.60 8.38 -1.73
N ALA A 88 -2.80 8.46 -2.31
CA ALA A 88 -3.99 8.92 -1.60
C ALA A 88 -4.34 8.01 -0.40
N LEU A 89 -4.00 6.71 -0.47
CA LEU A 89 -4.18 5.78 0.65
C LEU A 89 -3.32 6.11 1.87
N LEU A 90 -2.32 7.00 1.76
CA LEU A 90 -1.56 7.47 2.93
C LEU A 90 -2.42 8.30 3.91
N ALA A 91 -3.61 8.75 3.50
CA ALA A 91 -4.57 9.34 4.42
C ALA A 91 -5.30 8.29 5.28
N TRP A 92 -5.26 7.00 4.89
CA TRP A 92 -6.01 5.92 5.54
C TRP A 92 -5.72 5.75 7.04
N PRO A 93 -4.46 5.85 7.54
CA PRO A 93 -4.16 5.82 8.96
C PRO A 93 -4.98 6.79 9.79
N ILE A 94 -5.09 8.04 9.32
CA ILE A 94 -5.86 9.08 10.01
C ILE A 94 -7.34 8.69 10.07
N VAL A 95 -7.88 8.19 8.94
CA VAL A 95 -9.28 7.79 8.83
C VAL A 95 -9.63 6.67 9.80
N PHE A 96 -8.88 5.56 9.78
CA PHE A 96 -9.26 4.42 10.64
C PHE A 96 -9.01 4.70 12.12
N VAL A 97 -7.95 5.46 12.48
CA VAL A 97 -7.71 5.84 13.88
C VAL A 97 -8.88 6.69 14.39
N ALA A 98 -9.30 7.70 13.62
CA ALA A 98 -10.44 8.54 13.98
C ALA A 98 -11.73 7.73 14.12
N VAL A 99 -12.04 6.87 13.14
CA VAL A 99 -13.24 6.02 13.19
C VAL A 99 -13.24 5.09 14.41
N ILE A 100 -12.12 4.43 14.70
CA ILE A 100 -12.01 3.49 15.83
C ILE A 100 -12.26 4.20 17.16
N HIS A 101 -11.75 5.42 17.34
CA HIS A 101 -11.97 6.21 18.55
C HIS A 101 -13.39 6.76 18.64
N LEU A 102 -13.91 7.34 17.54
CA LEU A 102 -15.26 7.90 17.51
C LEU A 102 -16.34 6.82 17.67
N ALA A 103 -16.06 5.59 17.25
CA ALA A 103 -16.96 4.45 17.42
C ALA A 103 -16.83 3.76 18.80
N GLY A 104 -15.94 4.24 19.69
CA GLY A 104 -15.72 3.62 21.01
C GLY A 104 -15.15 2.21 20.93
N LEU A 105 -14.43 1.87 19.86
CA LEU A 105 -13.84 0.52 19.67
C LEU A 105 -12.48 0.37 20.35
N ALA A 106 -11.92 1.47 20.84
CA ALA A 106 -10.60 1.58 21.44
C ALA A 106 -10.53 1.29 22.95
N GLY A 107 -11.63 0.84 23.57
CA GLY A 107 -11.71 0.52 24.99
C GLY A 107 -13.13 0.18 25.43
#